data_AF-A0A849TA54-F1
#
_entry.id   AF-A0A849TA54-F1
#
_cell.length_a   1.000
_cell.length_b   1.000
_cell.length_c   1.000
_cell.angle_alpha   90.00
_cell.angle_beta   90.00
_cell.angle_gamma   90.00
#
_symmetry.space_group_name_H-M   'P 1'
#
loop_
_entity.id
_entity.type
_entity.pdbx_description
1 polymer ?
#
loop_
_entity_poly.entity_id
_entity_poly.type
_entity_poly.pdbx_seq_one_letter_code
_entity_poly.pdbx_strand_id
1 'polypeptide(L)' 'ERIRTYNYPQGRITDHRINLTLYKMDAMMDGDIGELCGALMTVHQAEQLAAMSA' A
#
# COMPACT_ATOMS: atom_id res chain seq x y z
N GLU A 1 -9.31 2.47 -12.74
CA GLU A 1 -8.93 3.36 -11.62
C GLU A 1 -7.45 3.19 -11.29
N ARG A 2 -6.73 4.25 -10.91
CA ARG A 2 -5.28 4.18 -10.70
C ARG A 2 -4.99 3.57 -9.32
N ILE A 3 -4.51 2.34 -9.28
CA ILE A 3 -4.23 1.63 -8.02
C ILE A 3 -3.07 2.23 -7.22
N ARG A 4 -2.07 2.82 -7.88
CA ARG A 4 -0.86 3.34 -7.23
C ARG A 4 -0.22 4.48 -8.02
N THR A 5 0.49 5.36 -7.34
CA THR A 5 1.27 6.45 -7.91
C THR A 5 2.70 6.39 -7.39
N TYR A 6 3.65 6.43 -8.31
CA TYR A 6 5.09 6.47 -8.03
C TYR A 6 5.59 7.88 -8.35
N ASN A 7 6.11 8.61 -7.36
CA ASN A 7 6.61 9.96 -7.53
C ASN A 7 8.12 9.99 -7.26
N TYR A 8 8.89 9.80 -8.33
CA TYR A 8 10.36 9.76 -8.29
C TYR A 8 10.99 11.05 -7.75
N PRO A 9 10.61 12.26 -8.19
CA PRO A 9 11.19 13.50 -7.64
C PRO A 9 11.04 13.66 -6.12
N GLN A 10 10.00 13.06 -5.54
CA GLN A 10 9.69 13.16 -4.10
C GLN A 10 9.97 11.84 -3.35
N GLY A 11 10.53 10.83 -4.02
CA GLY A 11 10.87 9.53 -3.43
C GLY A 11 9.70 8.82 -2.74
N ARG A 12 8.45 9.02 -3.22
CA ARG A 12 7.26 8.48 -2.56
C ARG A 12 6.40 7.60 -3.44
N ILE A 13 5.72 6.64 -2.81
CA ILE A 13 4.74 5.76 -3.42
C ILE A 13 3.42 5.93 -2.68
N THR A 14 2.35 6.21 -3.42
CA THR A 14 0.99 6.30 -2.87
C THR A 14 0.13 5.17 -3.43
N ASP A 15 -0.42 4.31 -2.57
CA ASP A 15 -1.40 3.28 -2.94
C ASP A 15 -2.81 3.80 -2.67
N HIS A 16 -3.63 3.90 -3.72
CA HIS A 16 -4.98 4.50 -3.65
C HIS A 16 -6.03 3.53 -3.14
N ARG A 17 -5.73 2.21 -3.13
CA ARG A 17 -6.68 1.21 -2.61
C ARG A 17 -6.91 1.37 -1.11
N ILE A 18 -5.86 1.78 -0.40
CA ILE A 18 -5.84 1.92 1.06
C ILE A 18 -5.45 3.33 1.52
N ASN A 19 -5.35 4.29 0.59
CA ASN A 19 -4.90 5.66 0.83
C ASN A 19 -3.58 5.76 1.63
N LEU A 20 -2.63 4.86 1.36
CA LEU A 20 -1.34 4.80 2.04
C LEU A 20 -0.28 5.53 1.22
N THR A 21 0.52 6.39 1.85
CA THR A 21 1.69 7.02 1.22
C THR A 21 2.95 6.65 1.98
N LEU A 22 3.94 6.12 1.27
CA LEU A 22 5.25 5.72 1.79
C LEU A 22 6.35 6.56 1.15
N TYR A 23 7.26 7.11 1.96
CA TYR A 23 8.40 7.94 1.54
C TYR A 23 9.70 7.12 1.46
N LYS A 24 9.62 5.91 0.91
CA LYS A 24 10.74 4.97 0.82
C LYS A 24 10.77 4.28 -0.54
N MET A 25 10.55 5.09 -1.58
CA MET A 25 10.44 4.58 -2.95
C MET A 25 11.69 3.81 -3.39
N ASP A 26 12.88 4.31 -3.06
CA ASP A 26 14.14 3.66 -3.46
C ASP A 26 14.27 2.26 -2.86
N ALA A 27 14.07 2.13 -1.54
CA ALA A 27 14.07 0.82 -0.86
C ALA A 27 13.02 -0.14 -1.44
N MET A 28 11.83 0.38 -1.75
CA MET A 28 10.77 -0.43 -2.37
C MET A 28 11.11 -0.87 -3.79
N MET A 29 11.85 -0.07 -4.56
CA MET A 29 12.37 -0.45 -5.88
C MET A 29 13.50 -1.48 -5.78
N ASP A 30 14.28 -1.44 -4.70
CA ASP A 30 15.30 -2.46 -4.37
C ASP A 30 14.70 -3.76 -3.82
N GLY A 31 13.37 -3.84 -3.66
CA GLY A 31 12.65 -5.05 -3.26
C GLY A 31 12.12 -5.07 -1.83
N ASP A 32 12.32 -3.99 -1.06
CA ASP A 32 11.74 -3.84 0.29
C ASP A 32 10.26 -3.46 0.23
N ILE A 33 9.44 -4.38 -0.28
CA ILE A 33 7.99 -4.21 -0.46
C ILE A 33 7.18 -4.79 0.70
N GLY A 34 7.83 -5.36 1.72
CA GLY A 34 7.18 -6.08 2.81
C GLY A 34 6.16 -5.22 3.56
N GLU A 35 6.50 -3.97 3.82
CA GLU A 35 5.61 -3.04 4.53
C GLU A 35 4.34 -2.70 3.72
N LEU A 36 4.49 -2.48 2.42
CA LEU A 36 3.35 -2.21 1.53
C LEU A 36 2.42 -3.43 1.44
N CYS A 37 3.00 -4.62 1.27
CA CYS A 37 2.25 -5.87 1.22
C CYS A 37 1.52 -6.14 2.54
N GLY A 38 2.20 -5.96 3.67
CA GLY A 38 1.60 -6.11 5.01
C GLY A 38 0.43 -5.16 5.21
N ALA A 39 0.57 -3.88 4.86
CA ALA A 39 -0.52 -2.91 4.98
C ALA A 39 -1.75 -3.30 4.15
N LEU A 40 -1.53 -3.74 2.90
CA LEU A 40 -2.61 -4.21 2.02
C LEU A 40 -3.32 -5.46 2.57
N MET A 41 -2.56 -6.41 3.09
CA MET A 41 -3.12 -7.64 3.69
C MET A 41 -3.95 -7.33 4.93
N THR A 42 -3.48 -6.45 5.81
CA THR A 42 -4.20 -6.04 7.02
C THR A 42 -5.56 -5.41 6.68
N VAL A 43 -5.58 -4.47 5.72
CA VAL A 43 -6.83 -3.83 5.29
C VAL A 43 -7.77 -4.88 4.69
N HIS A 44 -7.25 -5.75 3.83
CA HIS A 44 -8.06 -6.78 3.22
C HIS A 44 -8.65 -7.77 4.24
N GLN A 45 -7.87 -8.18 5.25
CA GLN A 45 -8.35 -9.04 6.34
C GLN A 45 -9.43 -8.34 7.18
N ALA A 46 -9.26 -7.05 7.48
CA ALA A 46 -10.26 -6.28 8.20
C ALA A 46 -11.58 -6.16 7.41
N GLU A 47 -11.51 -5.94 6.10
CA GLU A 47 -12.68 -5.94 5.21
C GLU A 47 -13.39 -7.30 5.18
N GLN A 48 -12.64 -8.40 5.10
CA GLN A 48 -13.22 -9.76 5.14
C GLN A 48 -13.92 -10.03 6.48
N LEU A 49 -13.30 -9.67 7.61
CA LEU A 49 -13.89 -9.82 8.93
C LEU A 49 -15.17 -9.00 9.07
N ALA A 50 -15.16 -7.74 8.61
CA ALA A 50 -16.34 -6.88 8.63
C ALA A 50 -17.48 -7.48 7.79
N ALA A 51 -17.17 -8.01 6.60
CA ALA A 51 -18.13 -8.66 5.71
C ALA A 51 -18.69 -9.98 6.27
N MET A 52 -17.91 -10.72 7.08
CA MET A 52 -18.38 -11.94 7.74
C MET A 52 -19.25 -11.67 8.97
N SER A 53 -19.10 -10.49 9.59
CA SER A 53 -19.89 -10.07 10.75
C SER A 53 -21.20 -9.34 10.42
N ALA A 54 -21.46 -9.09 9.13
CA ALA A 54 -22.66 -8.43 8.60
C ALA A 54 -23.65 -9.45 8.01
#